data_AF-A0A6G8AL87-F1
#
_entry.id   AF-A0A6G8AL87-F1
#
_cell.length_a   1.000
_cell.length_b   1.000
_cell.length_c   1.000
_cell.angle_alpha   90.00
_cell.angle_beta   90.00
_cell.angle_gamma   90.00
#
_symmetry.space_group_name_H-M   'P 1'
#
loop_
_entity.id
_entity.type
_entity.pdbx_description
1 polymer ?
#
loop_
_entity_poly.entity_id
_entity_poly.type
_entity_poly.pdbx_seq_one_letter_code
_entity_poly.pdbx_strand_id
1 'polypeptide(L)'
;MKKNKILITGFMLIGIISFSGCTGSKPVSSQKDSVETEDKKETKKDDTSNKNKEETEAPKKLVNLSLYDSVKEKYLTYITESEVWGQDDSLNNMAFLVNQDFYSGVVYTLKDLDDNGTEELMIALENVEGNHSLLDIYTISSDNQLVRLTTNENDLGMIGERMSITPLKDGTLLYSGSGGADRHTYAQYSFSDDGPVLSRTREKDGYELFDDLAQPIELDKLEWKALDAMSKIS
;
A
#
# COMPACT_ATOMS: atom_id res chain seq x y z
N MET A 1 40.41 -22.79 -19.60
CA MET A 1 39.94 -23.31 -18.30
C MET A 1 40.86 -22.78 -17.20
N LYS A 2 40.47 -21.67 -16.55
CA LYS A 2 41.22 -21.08 -15.43
C LYS A 2 40.56 -21.51 -14.12
N LYS A 3 41.34 -22.12 -13.23
CA LYS A 3 40.91 -22.58 -11.90
C LYS A 3 40.89 -21.37 -10.96
N ASN A 4 39.71 -20.93 -10.54
CA ASN A 4 39.58 -19.92 -9.51
C ASN A 4 39.57 -20.59 -8.13
N LYS A 5 40.47 -20.12 -7.26
CA LYS A 5 40.63 -20.58 -5.88
C LYS A 5 39.55 -19.93 -5.01
N ILE A 6 38.80 -20.76 -4.29
CA ILE A 6 37.82 -20.36 -3.29
C ILE A 6 38.60 -19.94 -2.02
N LEU A 7 38.38 -18.70 -1.56
CA LEU A 7 38.87 -18.19 -0.28
C LEU A 7 37.66 -18.09 0.66
N ILE A 8 37.59 -19.00 1.63
CA ILE A 8 36.59 -18.99 2.70
C ILE A 8 37.17 -18.17 3.84
N THR A 9 36.62 -16.98 4.08
CA THR A 9 36.94 -16.15 5.24
C THR A 9 35.90 -16.43 6.32
N GLY A 10 36.35 -16.98 7.45
CA GLY A 10 35.50 -17.44 8.55
C GLY A 10 34.82 -16.30 9.31
N PHE A 11 33.55 -16.50 9.65
CA PHE A 11 32.81 -15.70 10.62
C PHE A 11 33.00 -16.27 12.03
N MET A 12 33.51 -15.44 12.92
CA MET A 12 33.78 -15.72 14.33
C MET A 12 32.48 -15.55 15.14
N LEU A 13 32.12 -16.58 15.92
CA LEU A 13 31.02 -16.59 16.88
C LEU A 13 31.27 -15.62 18.04
N ILE A 14 30.26 -14.84 18.41
CA ILE A 14 30.13 -14.25 19.75
C ILE A 14 28.74 -14.55 20.28
N GLY A 15 28.69 -15.35 21.34
CA GLY A 15 27.48 -15.80 22.02
C GLY A 15 26.88 -14.74 22.95
N ILE A 16 25.56 -14.77 23.08
CA ILE A 16 24.79 -13.97 24.04
C ILE A 16 24.42 -14.88 25.21
N ILE A 17 24.78 -14.43 26.42
CA ILE A 17 24.50 -15.11 27.69
C ILE A 17 23.11 -14.70 28.16
N SER A 18 22.25 -15.69 28.44
CA SER A 18 20.94 -15.51 29.07
C SER A 18 21.08 -15.41 30.59
N PHE A 19 20.42 -14.43 31.22
CA PHE A 19 20.16 -14.43 32.66
C PHE A 19 18.71 -14.84 32.93
N SER A 20 18.54 -15.88 33.73
CA SER A 20 17.28 -16.28 34.36
C SER A 20 17.50 -16.36 35.88
N GLY A 21 16.51 -15.88 36.66
CA GLY A 21 16.20 -16.50 37.96
C GLY A 21 16.08 -15.60 39.19
N CYS A 22 14.83 -15.56 39.71
CA CYS A 22 14.41 -15.83 41.11
C CYS A 22 14.85 -14.89 42.26
N THR A 23 13.94 -14.16 42.94
CA THR A 23 12.94 -14.49 44.01
C THR A 23 13.47 -14.57 45.46
N GLY A 24 12.68 -13.99 46.39
CA GLY A 24 12.76 -14.07 47.87
C GLY A 24 13.07 -12.72 48.53
N SER A 25 12.41 -12.19 49.57
CA SER A 25 11.45 -12.73 50.55
C SER A 25 10.74 -11.60 51.32
N LYS A 26 9.54 -11.91 51.83
CA LYS A 26 8.60 -11.28 52.81
C LYS A 26 9.24 -10.54 54.03
N PRO A 27 8.49 -9.73 54.86
CA PRO A 27 7.10 -9.98 55.27
C PRO A 27 6.10 -8.82 55.48
N VAL A 28 4.84 -9.30 55.51
CA VAL A 28 3.55 -8.78 55.98
C VAL A 28 3.60 -8.03 57.31
N SER A 29 2.84 -6.94 57.40
CA SER A 29 2.09 -6.57 58.62
C SER A 29 0.73 -6.01 58.22
N SER A 30 -0.29 -6.49 58.93
CA SER A 30 -1.73 -6.33 58.71
C SER A 30 -2.36 -5.64 59.92
N GLN A 31 -3.34 -4.75 59.71
CA GLN A 31 -4.49 -4.42 60.60
C GLN A 31 -5.25 -3.23 59.95
N LYS A 32 -6.48 -3.32 59.42
CA LYS A 32 -7.84 -3.67 59.92
C LYS A 32 -8.51 -2.61 60.83
N ASP A 33 -9.79 -2.37 60.53
CA ASP A 33 -10.88 -1.73 61.30
C ASP A 33 -11.00 -0.18 61.19
N SER A 34 -12.16 0.50 61.09
CA SER A 34 -13.60 0.15 61.04
C SER A 34 -14.43 1.40 60.65
N VAL A 35 -15.72 1.17 60.37
CA VAL A 35 -16.80 2.03 59.81
C VAL A 35 -17.48 2.97 60.83
N GLU A 36 -18.02 4.14 60.39
CA GLU A 36 -19.38 4.75 60.60
C GLU A 36 -19.36 6.30 60.35
N THR A 37 -20.00 6.85 59.32
CA THR A 37 -21.38 7.44 59.15
C THR A 37 -21.74 8.68 60.00
N GLU A 38 -22.00 9.84 59.35
CA GLU A 38 -23.28 10.60 59.41
C GLU A 38 -23.23 11.99 58.69
N ASP A 39 -24.41 12.36 58.17
CA ASP A 39 -24.79 13.46 57.26
C ASP A 39 -24.79 14.90 57.82
N LYS A 40 -24.49 15.90 56.97
CA LYS A 40 -25.37 17.09 56.74
C LYS A 40 -24.92 18.03 55.59
N LYS A 41 -25.67 17.98 54.48
CA LYS A 41 -26.35 19.07 53.73
C LYS A 41 -25.74 20.51 53.70
N GLU A 42 -25.40 21.02 52.50
CA GLU A 42 -26.14 22.02 51.66
C GLU A 42 -25.24 23.00 50.84
N THR A 43 -25.52 23.05 49.51
CA THR A 43 -25.48 24.20 48.56
C THR A 43 -24.21 24.62 47.79
N LYS A 44 -24.23 24.28 46.47
CA LYS A 44 -23.77 24.95 45.23
C LYS A 44 -22.54 25.88 45.23
N LYS A 45 -21.62 25.58 44.29
CA LYS A 45 -21.25 26.48 43.18
C LYS A 45 -20.63 25.69 42.02
N ASP A 46 -21.12 25.97 40.82
CA ASP A 46 -20.64 25.53 39.51
C ASP A 46 -19.14 25.80 39.33
N ASP A 47 -18.44 24.88 38.67
CA ASP A 47 -17.48 25.21 37.61
C ASP A 47 -17.22 23.96 36.75
N THR A 48 -18.08 23.75 35.75
CA THR A 48 -17.81 22.85 34.64
C THR A 48 -16.78 23.52 33.73
N SER A 49 -15.51 23.25 33.98
CA SER A 49 -14.43 23.60 33.05
C SER A 49 -14.47 22.65 31.86
N ASN A 50 -15.17 23.09 30.82
CA ASN A 50 -15.03 22.61 29.45
C ASN A 50 -13.55 22.65 29.07
N LYS A 51 -12.96 21.48 28.79
CA LYS A 51 -11.69 21.38 28.07
C LYS A 51 -11.93 20.61 26.78
N ASN A 52 -12.68 21.25 25.87
CA ASN A 52 -12.60 20.90 24.46
C ASN A 52 -11.18 21.21 24.02
N LYS A 53 -10.39 20.15 23.91
CA LYS A 53 -9.08 20.19 23.29
C LYS A 53 -9.35 20.32 21.79
N GLU A 54 -9.43 21.55 21.30
CA GLU A 54 -9.34 21.82 19.86
C GLU A 54 -8.00 21.28 19.39
N GLU A 55 -8.04 20.11 18.77
CA GLU A 55 -6.95 19.58 17.98
C GLU A 55 -6.85 20.48 16.75
N THR A 56 -5.94 21.44 16.82
CA THR A 56 -5.64 22.31 15.68
C THR A 56 -4.96 21.43 14.63
N GLU A 57 -5.73 20.93 13.68
CA GLU A 57 -5.21 20.20 12.52
C GLU A 57 -4.14 21.08 11.87
N ALA A 58 -2.89 20.60 11.85
CA ALA A 58 -1.83 21.27 11.12
C ALA A 58 -2.28 21.43 9.66
N PRO A 59 -2.01 22.57 9.00
CA PRO A 59 -2.44 22.78 7.63
C PRO A 59 -1.91 21.64 6.75
N LYS A 60 -2.83 20.85 6.17
CA LYS A 60 -2.50 19.77 5.25
C LYS A 60 -1.60 20.34 4.15
N LYS A 61 -0.38 19.82 4.06
CA LYS A 61 0.62 20.26 3.08
C LYS A 61 0.08 19.96 1.69
N LEU A 62 0.08 20.96 0.81
CA LEU A 62 -0.43 20.80 -0.55
C LEU A 62 0.44 19.80 -1.32
N VAL A 63 -0.19 18.72 -1.80
CA VAL A 63 0.43 17.70 -2.64
C VAL A 63 0.50 18.20 -4.09
N ASN A 64 1.67 18.06 -4.72
CA ASN A 64 1.87 18.46 -6.11
C ASN A 64 1.56 17.31 -7.10
N LEU A 65 0.29 17.14 -7.46
CA LEU A 65 -0.17 16.09 -8.39
C LEU A 65 0.47 16.16 -9.79
N SER A 66 1.09 17.30 -10.18
CA SER A 66 1.80 17.41 -11.46
C SER A 66 3.02 16.48 -11.56
N LEU A 67 3.51 15.94 -10.43
CA LEU A 67 4.60 14.97 -10.43
C LEU A 67 4.22 13.68 -11.18
N TYR A 68 2.93 13.34 -11.23
CA TYR A 68 2.42 12.22 -12.00
C TYR A 68 2.56 12.37 -13.51
N ASP A 69 2.69 13.59 -14.03
CA ASP A 69 2.80 13.81 -15.48
C ASP A 69 4.07 13.15 -16.04
N SER A 70 5.14 13.09 -15.25
CA SER A 70 6.36 12.36 -15.62
C SER A 70 6.14 10.85 -15.79
N VAL A 71 5.25 10.24 -15.00
CA VAL A 71 4.89 8.82 -15.11
C VAL A 71 4.04 8.59 -16.36
N LYS A 72 3.05 9.45 -16.58
CA LYS A 72 2.16 9.39 -17.76
C LYS A 72 2.96 9.53 -19.05
N GLU A 73 3.90 10.48 -19.09
CA GLU A 73 4.78 10.69 -20.24
C GLU A 73 5.65 9.45 -20.52
N LYS A 74 6.24 8.84 -19.48
CA LYS A 74 7.02 7.61 -19.65
C LYS A 74 6.19 6.45 -20.21
N TYR A 75 4.98 6.22 -19.69
CA TYR A 75 4.09 5.20 -20.23
C TYR A 75 3.67 5.51 -21.66
N LEU A 76 3.34 6.76 -21.97
CA LEU A 76 3.00 7.19 -23.33
C LEU A 76 4.16 6.95 -24.30
N THR A 77 5.39 7.33 -23.93
CA THR A 77 6.60 7.04 -24.72
C THR A 77 6.78 5.54 -24.89
N TYR A 78 6.63 4.75 -23.82
CA TYR A 78 6.80 3.30 -23.84
C TYR A 78 5.85 2.61 -24.83
N ILE A 79 4.58 3.05 -24.90
CA ILE A 79 3.58 2.44 -25.79
C ILE A 79 3.57 2.99 -27.21
N THR A 80 4.19 4.16 -27.45
CA THR A 80 4.23 4.79 -28.78
C THR A 80 5.54 4.59 -29.52
N GLU A 81 6.66 4.45 -28.81
CA GLU A 81 7.99 4.30 -29.40
C GLU A 81 8.41 2.83 -29.44
N SER A 82 8.29 2.21 -30.62
CA SER A 82 8.56 0.79 -30.86
C SER A 82 10.00 0.31 -30.60
N GLU A 83 10.93 1.22 -30.30
CA GLU A 83 12.33 0.90 -29.98
C GLU A 83 12.61 0.91 -28.46
N VAL A 84 11.64 1.34 -27.63
CA VAL A 84 11.76 1.50 -26.17
C VAL A 84 11.27 0.26 -25.41
N TRP A 85 11.14 -0.91 -26.06
CA TRP A 85 10.93 -2.20 -25.38
C TRP A 85 12.12 -2.64 -24.50
N GLY A 86 12.99 -1.71 -24.10
CA GLY A 86 13.95 -1.87 -23.02
C GLY A 86 13.24 -1.91 -21.67
N GLN A 87 13.92 -2.51 -20.70
CA GLN A 87 13.43 -2.58 -19.33
C GLN A 87 13.63 -1.21 -18.65
N ASP A 88 12.55 -0.45 -18.51
CA ASP A 88 12.52 0.72 -17.60
C ASP A 88 11.97 0.25 -16.25
N ASP A 89 12.86 0.06 -15.27
CA ASP A 89 12.51 -0.40 -13.93
C ASP A 89 11.59 0.58 -13.17
N SER A 90 11.42 1.81 -13.68
CA SER A 90 10.48 2.77 -13.12
C SER A 90 9.02 2.57 -13.56
N LEU A 91 8.76 1.65 -14.48
CA LEU A 91 7.43 1.30 -14.99
C LEU A 91 7.08 -0.18 -14.74
N ASN A 92 5.79 -0.49 -14.79
CA ASN A 92 5.34 -1.87 -15.00
C ASN A 92 5.52 -2.23 -16.48
N ASN A 93 6.46 -3.16 -16.74
CA ASN A 93 6.77 -3.61 -18.09
C ASN A 93 5.59 -4.33 -18.76
N MET A 94 4.61 -4.87 -18.03
CA MET A 94 3.39 -5.48 -18.59
C MET A 94 2.54 -4.51 -19.42
N ALA A 95 2.85 -3.21 -19.44
CA ALA A 95 2.30 -2.29 -20.43
C ALA A 95 2.56 -2.73 -21.89
N PHE A 96 3.56 -3.60 -22.16
CA PHE A 96 3.77 -4.15 -23.50
C PHE A 96 2.58 -4.96 -24.02
N LEU A 97 1.71 -5.44 -23.13
CA LEU A 97 0.50 -6.18 -23.49
C LEU A 97 -0.42 -5.35 -24.38
N VAL A 98 -0.33 -4.02 -24.38
CA VAL A 98 -1.09 -3.13 -25.28
C VAL A 98 -0.92 -3.45 -26.77
N ASN A 99 0.17 -4.13 -27.17
CA ASN A 99 0.37 -4.55 -28.56
C ASN A 99 -0.39 -5.82 -28.96
N GLN A 100 -1.05 -6.48 -28.01
CA GLN A 100 -1.89 -7.63 -28.32
C GLN A 100 -3.27 -7.13 -28.76
N ASP A 101 -3.88 -7.83 -29.73
CA ASP A 101 -5.19 -7.46 -30.31
C ASP A 101 -6.35 -7.40 -29.29
N PHE A 102 -6.13 -7.89 -28.06
CA PHE A 102 -7.10 -7.84 -26.97
C PHE A 102 -7.19 -6.46 -26.30
N TYR A 103 -6.11 -5.66 -26.34
CA TYR A 103 -6.02 -4.39 -25.64
C TYR A 103 -6.18 -3.19 -26.59
N SER A 104 -6.86 -2.13 -26.13
CA SER A 104 -7.09 -0.89 -26.87
C SER A 104 -6.12 0.23 -26.49
N GLY A 105 -5.52 0.17 -25.30
CA GLY A 105 -4.63 1.23 -24.84
C GLY A 105 -4.19 1.09 -23.38
N VAL A 106 -3.44 2.09 -22.93
CA VAL A 106 -3.16 2.34 -21.52
C VAL A 106 -3.94 3.58 -21.09
N VAL A 107 -4.63 3.47 -19.97
CA VAL A 107 -5.44 4.54 -19.38
C VAL A 107 -4.97 4.82 -17.95
N TYR A 108 -5.39 5.95 -17.41
CA TYR A 108 -5.14 6.30 -16.02
C TYR A 108 -6.36 6.93 -15.35
N THR A 109 -6.36 6.89 -14.02
CA THR A 109 -7.29 7.64 -13.18
C THR A 109 -6.58 8.09 -11.91
N LEU A 110 -7.19 9.05 -11.20
CA LEU A 110 -6.75 9.52 -9.89
C LEU A 110 -7.82 9.16 -8.88
N LYS A 111 -7.42 8.54 -7.78
CA LYS A 111 -8.33 8.21 -6.69
C LYS A 111 -7.56 8.10 -5.39
N ASP A 112 -8.06 8.75 -4.34
CA ASP A 112 -7.62 8.50 -2.96
C ASP A 112 -8.08 7.09 -2.56
N LEU A 113 -7.11 6.18 -2.41
CA LEU A 113 -7.35 4.77 -2.12
C LEU A 113 -7.34 4.48 -0.62
N ASP A 114 -6.54 5.19 0.17
CA ASP A 114 -6.37 4.96 1.61
C ASP A 114 -7.01 6.04 2.50
N ASP A 115 -7.78 6.95 1.89
CA ASP A 115 -8.48 8.08 2.52
C ASP A 115 -7.53 9.03 3.27
N ASN A 116 -6.25 9.12 2.86
CA ASN A 116 -5.27 10.00 3.48
C ASN A 116 -5.35 11.46 2.98
N GLY A 117 -6.17 11.73 1.96
CA GLY A 117 -6.34 13.03 1.31
C GLY A 117 -5.43 13.26 0.10
N THR A 118 -4.64 12.27 -0.30
CA THR A 118 -3.79 12.26 -1.50
C THR A 118 -4.36 11.26 -2.49
N GLU A 119 -4.59 11.70 -3.73
CA GLU A 119 -5.01 10.76 -4.78
C GLU A 119 -3.82 9.95 -5.29
N GLU A 120 -3.99 8.62 -5.37
CA GLU A 120 -3.08 7.73 -6.08
C GLU A 120 -3.33 7.81 -7.59
N LEU A 121 -2.24 7.80 -8.36
CA LEU A 121 -2.28 7.55 -9.79
C LEU A 121 -2.36 6.05 -10.04
N MET A 122 -3.47 5.63 -10.63
CA MET A 122 -3.65 4.26 -11.10
C MET A 122 -3.47 4.21 -12.62
N ILE A 123 -2.61 3.31 -13.09
CA ILE A 123 -2.39 2.98 -14.50
C ILE A 123 -3.03 1.62 -14.80
N ALA A 124 -3.76 1.52 -15.90
CA ALA A 124 -4.42 0.28 -16.31
C ALA A 124 -4.32 0.04 -17.82
N LEU A 125 -4.41 -1.23 -18.21
CA LEU A 125 -4.74 -1.62 -19.58
C LEU A 125 -6.24 -1.52 -19.78
N GLU A 126 -6.66 -0.90 -20.88
CA GLU A 126 -8.03 -0.97 -21.38
C GLU A 126 -8.10 -2.06 -22.45
N ASN A 127 -9.13 -2.90 -22.39
CA ASN A 127 -9.40 -3.88 -23.43
C ASN A 127 -10.38 -3.36 -24.48
N VAL A 128 -10.51 -4.05 -25.60
CA VAL A 128 -11.43 -3.67 -26.70
C VAL A 128 -12.92 -3.61 -26.31
N GLU A 129 -13.29 -4.12 -25.13
CA GLU A 129 -14.64 -4.06 -24.56
C GLU A 129 -14.82 -2.90 -23.56
N GLY A 130 -13.75 -2.13 -23.28
CA GLY A 130 -13.75 -1.04 -22.28
C GLY A 130 -13.54 -1.51 -20.84
N ASN A 131 -13.13 -2.76 -20.62
CA ASN A 131 -12.77 -3.28 -19.30
C ASN A 131 -11.33 -2.90 -18.93
N HIS A 132 -11.11 -2.68 -17.63
CA HIS A 132 -9.85 -2.17 -17.10
C HIS A 132 -9.12 -3.23 -16.27
N SER A 133 -7.83 -3.42 -16.57
CA SER A 133 -6.93 -4.24 -15.77
C SER A 133 -5.83 -3.37 -15.18
N LEU A 134 -5.84 -3.17 -13.87
CA LEU A 134 -4.81 -2.38 -13.18
C LEU A 134 -3.42 -2.97 -13.44
N LEU A 135 -2.46 -2.08 -13.70
CA LEU A 135 -1.05 -2.41 -13.93
C LEU A 135 -0.16 -1.83 -12.84
N ASP A 136 -0.34 -0.56 -12.50
CA ASP A 136 0.60 0.14 -11.62
C ASP A 136 -0.15 1.17 -10.78
N ILE A 137 0.41 1.47 -9.60
CA ILE A 137 -0.12 2.43 -8.65
C ILE A 137 1.05 3.28 -8.16
N TYR A 138 0.88 4.60 -8.19
CA TYR A 138 1.82 5.57 -7.68
C TYR A 138 1.11 6.47 -6.68
N THR A 139 1.84 6.94 -5.67
CA THR A 139 1.39 7.98 -4.75
C THR A 139 2.40 9.13 -4.71
N ILE A 140 2.04 10.23 -4.06
CA ILE A 140 2.97 11.31 -3.72
C ILE A 140 3.03 11.42 -2.21
N SER A 141 4.22 11.22 -1.65
CA SER A 141 4.40 11.30 -0.21
C SER A 141 4.12 12.70 0.33
N SER A 142 3.95 12.81 1.66
CA SER A 142 3.88 14.09 2.36
C SER A 142 5.06 15.04 2.08
N ASP A 143 6.19 14.51 1.60
CA ASP A 143 7.37 15.26 1.20
C ASP A 143 7.43 15.62 -0.29
N ASN A 144 6.29 15.51 -0.99
CA ASN A 144 6.18 15.76 -2.43
C ASN A 144 7.17 14.91 -3.22
N GLN A 145 7.36 13.66 -2.82
CA GLN A 145 8.14 12.67 -3.57
C GLN A 145 7.19 11.73 -4.29
N LEU A 146 7.41 11.56 -5.59
CA LEU A 146 6.74 10.53 -6.37
C LEU A 146 7.21 9.15 -5.90
N VAL A 147 6.27 8.27 -5.55
CA VAL A 147 6.56 6.92 -5.08
C VAL A 147 5.73 5.92 -5.88
N ARG A 148 6.38 4.90 -6.42
CA ARG A 148 5.72 3.74 -7.03
C ARG A 148 5.37 2.75 -5.93
N LEU A 149 4.10 2.37 -5.83
CA LEU A 149 3.59 1.47 -4.79
C LEU A 149 3.64 0.01 -5.20
N THR A 150 3.49 -0.31 -6.49
CA THR A 150 3.46 -1.68 -7.01
C THR A 150 4.80 -2.02 -7.68
N THR A 151 5.76 -2.49 -6.88
CA THR A 151 7.15 -2.68 -7.32
C THR A 151 7.59 -4.14 -7.23
N ASN A 152 8.78 -4.46 -7.75
CA ASN A 152 9.34 -5.81 -7.59
C ASN A 152 9.67 -6.13 -6.12
N GLU A 153 10.04 -5.12 -5.33
CA GLU A 153 10.45 -5.28 -3.93
C GLU A 153 9.31 -5.77 -3.03
N ASN A 154 8.05 -5.49 -3.38
CA ASN A 154 6.87 -6.00 -2.68
C ASN A 154 6.09 -7.06 -3.47
N ASP A 155 6.75 -7.68 -4.46
CA ASP A 155 6.23 -8.72 -5.36
C ASP A 155 5.03 -8.29 -6.22
N LEU A 156 4.87 -6.99 -6.47
CA LEU A 156 3.78 -6.43 -7.29
C LEU A 156 4.26 -5.92 -8.66
N GLY A 157 5.55 -6.04 -8.97
CA GLY A 157 6.13 -5.51 -10.22
C GLY A 157 5.72 -6.26 -11.50
N MET A 158 4.99 -7.37 -11.37
CA MET A 158 4.52 -8.21 -12.49
C MET A 158 2.99 -8.23 -12.62
N ILE A 159 2.27 -7.29 -12.00
CA ILE A 159 0.82 -7.16 -12.19
C ILE A 159 0.49 -6.97 -13.68
N GLY A 160 -0.51 -7.68 -14.19
CA GLY A 160 -0.88 -7.79 -15.60
C GLY A 160 -1.71 -9.05 -15.85
N GLU A 161 -1.42 -9.77 -16.93
CA GLU A 161 -2.25 -10.89 -17.44
C GLU A 161 -2.60 -11.96 -16.39
N ARG A 162 -1.61 -12.47 -15.64
CA ARG A 162 -1.79 -13.60 -14.70
C ARG A 162 -1.84 -13.18 -13.23
N MET A 163 -1.57 -11.91 -12.95
CA MET A 163 -1.47 -11.36 -11.60
C MET A 163 -2.24 -10.06 -11.57
N SER A 164 -3.30 -9.96 -10.80
CA SER A 164 -4.10 -8.74 -10.69
C SER A 164 -4.00 -8.14 -9.30
N ILE A 165 -4.24 -6.84 -9.22
CA ILE A 165 -4.48 -6.14 -7.97
C ILE A 165 -5.85 -5.47 -8.03
N THR A 166 -6.63 -5.58 -6.96
CA THR A 166 -7.98 -5.03 -6.85
C THR A 166 -8.07 -4.16 -5.60
N PRO A 167 -8.23 -2.84 -5.75
CA PRO A 167 -8.52 -1.96 -4.62
C PRO A 167 -9.85 -2.30 -3.96
N LEU A 168 -9.87 -2.30 -2.63
CA LEU A 168 -11.04 -2.58 -1.81
C LEU A 168 -11.53 -1.30 -1.12
N LYS A 169 -12.82 -1.27 -0.76
CA LYS A 169 -13.47 -0.09 -0.15
C LYS A 169 -12.96 0.26 1.25
N ASP A 170 -12.16 -0.60 1.88
CA ASP A 170 -11.55 -0.36 3.19
C ASP A 170 -10.11 0.16 3.11
N GLY A 171 -9.65 0.54 1.91
CA GLY A 171 -8.31 1.04 1.65
C GLY A 171 -7.23 -0.04 1.54
N THR A 172 -7.60 -1.31 1.61
CA THR A 172 -6.68 -2.41 1.32
C THR A 172 -6.71 -2.81 -0.16
N LEU A 173 -5.74 -3.60 -0.59
CA LEU A 173 -5.65 -4.12 -1.94
C LEU A 173 -5.62 -5.65 -1.91
N LEU A 174 -6.41 -6.29 -2.77
CA LEU A 174 -6.37 -7.73 -3.00
C LEU A 174 -5.49 -8.04 -4.20
N TYR A 175 -4.40 -8.76 -3.97
CA TYR A 175 -3.61 -9.43 -5.01
C TYR A 175 -4.21 -10.80 -5.31
N SER A 176 -4.30 -11.14 -6.60
CA SER A 176 -4.69 -12.46 -7.10
C SER A 176 -3.71 -12.91 -8.19
N GLY A 177 -2.88 -13.91 -7.88
CA GLY A 177 -1.90 -14.46 -8.82
C GLY A 177 -2.20 -15.90 -9.22
N SER A 178 -2.00 -16.22 -10.50
CA SER A 178 -2.05 -17.58 -11.03
C SER A 178 -0.64 -18.10 -11.35
N GLY A 179 -0.18 -19.09 -10.59
CA GLY A 179 1.04 -19.85 -10.87
C GLY A 179 0.83 -20.98 -11.90
N GLY A 180 -0.40 -21.27 -12.31
CA GLY A 180 -0.78 -22.42 -13.13
C GLY A 180 -2.28 -22.69 -13.07
N ALA A 181 -2.77 -23.73 -13.76
CA ALA A 181 -4.19 -24.11 -13.73
C ALA A 181 -4.69 -24.48 -12.33
N ASP A 182 -3.78 -24.97 -11.49
CA ASP A 182 -3.97 -25.56 -10.18
C ASP A 182 -3.30 -24.76 -9.04
N ARG A 183 -2.71 -23.61 -9.36
CA ARG A 183 -1.99 -22.77 -8.40
C ARG A 183 -2.49 -21.34 -8.45
N HIS A 184 -3.20 -20.96 -7.40
CA HIS A 184 -3.70 -19.61 -7.17
C HIS A 184 -3.20 -19.14 -5.81
N THR A 185 -2.76 -17.90 -5.74
CA THR A 185 -2.30 -17.25 -4.52
C THR A 185 -3.04 -15.94 -4.38
N TYR A 186 -3.67 -15.74 -3.23
CA TYR A 186 -4.31 -14.49 -2.84
C TYR A 186 -3.50 -13.84 -1.73
N ALA A 187 -3.30 -12.54 -1.81
CA ALA A 187 -2.69 -11.77 -0.73
C ALA A 187 -3.43 -10.46 -0.53
N GLN A 188 -3.49 -9.99 0.71
CA GLN A 188 -3.98 -8.65 1.01
C GLN A 188 -2.80 -7.74 1.33
N TYR A 189 -2.85 -6.53 0.80
CA TYR A 189 -1.88 -5.47 1.05
C TYR A 189 -2.57 -4.29 1.71
N SER A 190 -1.85 -3.61 2.60
CA SER A 190 -2.29 -2.38 3.24
C SER A 190 -1.24 -1.29 3.05
N PHE A 191 -1.68 -0.04 3.00
CA PHE A 191 -0.81 1.11 3.10
C PHE A 191 -0.15 1.12 4.48
N SER A 192 1.14 1.40 4.51
CA SER A 192 1.89 1.47 5.76
C SER A 192 1.63 2.80 6.48
N ASP A 193 1.47 2.75 7.80
CA ASP A 193 1.42 3.96 8.63
C ASP A 193 2.77 4.71 8.63
N ASP A 194 3.87 4.00 8.34
CA ASP A 194 5.24 4.52 8.41
C ASP A 194 5.74 5.13 7.08
N GLY A 195 4.89 5.20 6.04
CA GLY A 195 5.24 5.83 4.77
C GLY A 195 4.51 5.24 3.55
N PRO A 196 4.79 5.75 2.34
CA PRO A 196 4.08 5.41 1.11
C PRO A 196 4.55 4.05 0.56
N VAL A 197 4.35 2.97 1.32
CA VAL A 197 4.71 1.60 0.93
C VAL A 197 3.53 0.69 1.19
N LEU A 198 3.30 -0.24 0.26
CA LEU A 198 2.36 -1.33 0.45
C LEU A 198 3.03 -2.50 1.16
N SER A 199 2.42 -2.95 2.26
CA SER A 199 2.87 -4.12 3.02
C SER A 199 1.90 -5.28 2.83
N ARG A 200 2.42 -6.47 2.52
CA ARG A 200 1.62 -7.69 2.50
C ARG A 200 1.22 -8.06 3.93
N THR A 201 -0.07 -8.11 4.23
CA THR A 201 -0.60 -8.34 5.58
C THR A 201 -1.06 -9.78 5.80
N ARG A 202 -1.55 -10.45 4.75
CA ARG A 202 -1.93 -11.87 4.79
C ARG A 202 -1.89 -12.50 3.41
N GLU A 203 -1.78 -13.82 3.38
CA GLU A 203 -1.67 -14.63 2.17
C GLU A 203 -2.40 -15.96 2.34
N LYS A 204 -2.98 -16.48 1.25
CA LYS A 204 -3.61 -17.80 1.17
C LYS A 204 -3.36 -18.40 -0.21
N ASP A 205 -2.99 -19.67 -0.24
CA ASP A 205 -2.94 -20.47 -1.46
C ASP A 205 -4.25 -21.23 -1.67
N GLY A 206 -4.59 -21.51 -2.93
CA GLY A 206 -5.78 -22.24 -3.33
C GLY A 206 -6.85 -21.34 -3.93
N TYR A 207 -8.08 -21.86 -4.08
CA TYR A 207 -9.16 -21.20 -4.80
C TYR A 207 -10.10 -20.38 -3.92
N GLU A 208 -9.92 -20.43 -2.61
CA GLU A 208 -10.79 -19.76 -1.66
C GLU A 208 -10.19 -18.41 -1.26
N LEU A 209 -11.00 -17.35 -1.41
CA LEU A 209 -10.70 -16.02 -0.91
C LEU A 209 -10.73 -15.96 0.63
N PHE A 210 -10.39 -14.79 1.19
CA PHE A 210 -10.59 -14.52 2.61
C PHE A 210 -12.09 -14.26 2.89
N ASP A 211 -12.59 -14.79 4.00
CA ASP A 211 -14.03 -14.74 4.34
C ASP A 211 -14.54 -13.32 4.65
N ASP A 212 -13.63 -12.41 4.99
CA ASP A 212 -13.87 -11.07 5.53
C ASP A 212 -13.35 -9.96 4.60
N LEU A 213 -13.20 -10.23 3.30
CA LEU A 213 -12.80 -9.20 2.33
C LEU A 213 -13.84 -8.09 2.25
N ALA A 214 -13.36 -6.84 2.34
CA ALA A 214 -14.16 -5.69 1.95
C ALA A 214 -14.54 -5.79 0.46
N GLN A 215 -15.63 -5.09 0.10
CA GLN A 215 -16.08 -5.08 -1.29
C GLN A 215 -15.02 -4.44 -2.20
N PRO A 216 -14.83 -4.96 -3.42
CA PRO A 216 -13.94 -4.33 -4.39
C PRO A 216 -14.48 -2.96 -4.82
N ILE A 217 -13.56 -2.07 -5.18
CA ILE A 217 -13.86 -0.88 -5.96
C ILE A 217 -14.17 -1.33 -7.39
N GLU A 218 -15.32 -0.88 -7.89
CA GLU A 218 -15.79 -1.17 -9.25
C GLU A 218 -15.03 -0.29 -10.25
N LEU A 219 -13.97 -0.86 -10.86
CA LEU A 219 -13.07 -0.11 -11.75
C LEU A 219 -13.80 0.48 -12.97
N ASP A 220 -14.82 -0.19 -13.48
CA ASP A 220 -15.67 0.27 -14.59
C ASP A 220 -16.52 1.50 -14.26
N LYS A 221 -16.68 1.83 -12.98
CA LYS A 221 -17.37 3.05 -12.52
C LYS A 221 -16.44 4.24 -12.30
N LEU A 222 -15.14 4.07 -12.46
CA LEU A 222 -14.18 5.17 -12.35
C LEU A 222 -14.11 5.96 -13.66
N GLU A 223 -13.74 7.24 -13.55
CA GLU A 223 -13.47 8.08 -14.73
C GLU A 223 -12.04 7.83 -15.21
N TRP A 224 -11.92 7.11 -16.33
CA TRP A 224 -10.64 6.81 -16.95
C TRP A 224 -10.31 7.81 -18.05
N LYS A 225 -9.01 8.12 -18.18
CA LYS A 225 -8.46 8.97 -19.24
C LYS A 225 -7.42 8.18 -20.01
N ALA A 226 -7.51 8.21 -21.34
CA ALA A 226 -6.48 7.62 -22.18
C ALA A 226 -5.14 8.34 -21.99
N LEU A 227 -4.05 7.58 -22.03
CA LEU A 227 -2.73 8.13 -22.32
C LEU A 227 -2.65 8.36 -23.82
N ASP A 228 -3.24 9.44 -24.30
CA ASP A 228 -3.04 9.90 -25.65
C ASP A 228 -1.77 10.74 -25.74
N ALA A 229 -1.22 10.89 -26.96
CA ALA A 229 -0.17 11.85 -27.20
C ALA A 229 -0.72 13.21 -26.78
N MET A 230 -0.32 13.69 -25.59
CA MET A 230 -0.84 14.91 -24.99
C MET A 230 -1.05 15.93 -26.11
N SER A 231 -2.29 16.39 -26.28
CA SER A 231 -2.52 17.59 -27.06
C SER A 231 -1.55 18.61 -26.50
N LYS A 232 -0.49 18.95 -27.26
CA LYS A 232 0.40 20.06 -26.96
C LYS A 232 -0.48 21.29 -26.99
N ILE A 233 -1.14 21.60 -25.88
CA ILE A 233 -1.97 22.79 -25.75
C ILE A 233 -1.00 23.93 -25.44
N SER A 234 -0.77 24.68 -26.52
CA SER A 234 -0.25 26.04 -26.69
C SER A 234 1.12 26.39 -26.11
#